data_AF-A0A524CXK3-F1
#
_entry.id   AF-A0A524CXK3-F1
#
_cell.length_a   1.000
_cell.length_b   1.000
_cell.length_c   1.000
_cell.angle_alpha   90.00
_cell.angle_beta   90.00
_cell.angle_gamma   90.00
#
_symmetry.space_group_name_H-M   'P 1'
#
loop_
_entity.id
_entity.type
_entity.pdbx_description
1 polymer ?
#
loop_
_entity_poly.entity_id
_entity_poly.type
_entity_poly.pdbx_seq_one_letter_code
_entity_poly.pdbx_strand_id
1 'polypeptide(L)'
;MVRMSKEMTHYTEDIQKKVDECYNIAAKARELGFDPEEFIESPQAKDLAGRVEKLVGPRGVAEIIRDLKSKGKNDDQIAFQVVSDILDRKIGNIEDLNERVDRAIRVGLAIQTMGVVSAPLEGISKITIRNDYQGKKYLSLYFAGPIRAAGGTTQGLCVLIADFVRKKSGIPKYEATDGEAGRYVEEIKLYDRRVHLQYPSSHDEIRFAVGHLPIEINGDATEDEEVSRFRDLPRVETNNIRGGACLVLNDGILLKAPKLLKRANNMELEGWDWLEDLEKIAHGDSSKEEREETDGDEIKEDILSPNSKYIADIIAGRPVFSYPSRIGGHRIRYGRSRNTGLAAGGLHPATMVLLDK
;
A
#
# COMPACT_ATOMS: atom_id res chain seq x y z
N MET A 1 -11.14 -22.29 -13.15
CA MET A 1 -11.02 -21.40 -14.33
C MET A 1 -12.33 -21.42 -15.08
N VAL A 2 -12.94 -20.26 -15.34
CA VAL A 2 -14.12 -20.18 -16.21
C VAL A 2 -13.65 -20.45 -17.65
N ARG A 3 -14.24 -21.43 -18.33
CA ARG A 3 -13.86 -21.78 -19.70
C ARG A 3 -14.38 -20.69 -20.63
N MET A 4 -13.51 -20.06 -21.41
CA MET A 4 -13.90 -19.04 -22.39
C MET A 4 -14.80 -19.67 -23.46
N SER A 5 -15.85 -18.95 -23.86
CA SER A 5 -16.64 -19.31 -25.04
C SER A 5 -15.82 -19.10 -26.32
N LYS A 6 -16.21 -19.74 -27.42
CA LYS A 6 -15.56 -19.53 -28.73
C LYS A 6 -15.53 -18.06 -29.15
N GLU A 7 -16.63 -17.34 -28.91
CA GLU A 7 -16.73 -15.91 -29.20
C GLU A 7 -15.74 -15.08 -28.36
N MET A 8 -15.62 -15.36 -27.06
CA MET A 8 -14.64 -14.68 -26.20
C MET A 8 -13.20 -14.99 -26.60
N THR A 9 -12.92 -16.23 -27.00
CA THR A 9 -11.60 -16.63 -27.52
C THR A 9 -11.27 -15.82 -28.78
N HIS A 10 -12.18 -15.79 -29.76
CA HIS A 10 -11.99 -15.02 -30.98
C HIS A 10 -11.78 -13.52 -30.71
N TYR A 11 -12.58 -12.94 -29.80
CA TYR A 11 -12.42 -11.54 -29.39
C TYR A 11 -11.04 -11.25 -28.80
N THR A 12 -10.53 -12.14 -27.94
CA THR A 12 -9.23 -11.95 -27.28
C THR A 12 -8.08 -12.15 -28.27
N GLU A 13 -8.21 -13.09 -29.21
CA GLU A 13 -7.26 -13.31 -30.30
C GLU A 13 -7.18 -12.09 -31.25
N ASP A 14 -8.32 -11.49 -31.61
CA ASP A 14 -8.35 -10.27 -32.43
C ASP A 14 -7.66 -9.09 -31.75
N ILE A 15 -7.88 -8.91 -30.44
CA ILE A 15 -7.16 -7.90 -29.65
C ILE A 15 -5.66 -8.20 -29.64
N GLN A 16 -5.26 -9.44 -29.35
CA GLN A 16 -3.85 -9.80 -29.28
C GLN A 16 -3.15 -9.53 -30.62
N LYS A 17 -3.79 -9.87 -31.74
CA LYS A 17 -3.25 -9.59 -33.08
C LYS A 17 -3.00 -8.09 -33.29
N LYS A 18 -3.96 -7.23 -32.95
CA LYS A 18 -3.82 -5.78 -33.06
C LYS A 18 -2.73 -5.23 -32.14
N VAL A 19 -2.61 -5.78 -30.93
CA VAL A 19 -1.52 -5.43 -30.00
C VAL A 19 -0.16 -5.80 -30.60
N ASP A 20 -0.03 -7.01 -31.16
CA ASP A 20 1.22 -7.48 -31.76
C ASP A 20 1.62 -6.65 -32.99
N GLU A 21 0.64 -6.23 -33.80
CA GLU A 21 0.86 -5.28 -34.91
C GLU A 21 1.47 -3.95 -34.40
N CYS A 22 0.92 -3.38 -33.33
CA CYS A 22 1.47 -2.18 -32.68
C CYS A 22 2.89 -2.41 -32.14
N TYR A 23 3.15 -3.56 -31.48
CA TYR A 23 4.47 -3.89 -30.95
C TYR A 23 5.51 -4.06 -32.06
N ASN A 24 5.14 -4.63 -33.20
CA ASN A 24 6.05 -4.76 -34.35
C ASN A 24 6.48 -3.40 -34.91
N ILE A 25 5.57 -2.42 -34.93
CA ILE A 25 5.90 -1.05 -35.33
C ILE A 25 6.84 -0.42 -34.29
N ALA A 26 6.50 -0.52 -33.01
CA ALA A 26 7.30 0.04 -31.92
C ALA A 26 8.70 -0.57 -31.85
N ALA A 27 8.84 -1.89 -32.06
CA ALA A 27 10.14 -2.58 -32.05
C ALA A 27 11.06 -2.04 -33.15
N LYS A 28 10.56 -1.95 -34.38
CA LYS A 28 11.33 -1.37 -35.50
C LYS A 28 11.73 0.08 -35.26
N ALA A 29 10.90 0.86 -34.57
CA ALA A 29 11.21 2.24 -34.21
C ALA A 29 12.31 2.31 -33.14
N ARG A 30 12.20 1.51 -32.07
CA ARG A 30 13.20 1.46 -30.99
C ARG A 30 14.57 0.97 -31.48
N GLU A 31 14.61 0.03 -32.41
CA GLU A 31 15.84 -0.46 -33.05
C GLU A 31 16.64 0.63 -33.80
N LEU A 32 16.04 1.79 -34.10
CA LEU A 32 16.76 2.91 -34.73
C LEU A 32 17.66 3.68 -33.75
N GLY A 33 17.54 3.45 -32.44
CA GLY A 33 18.42 4.06 -31.43
C GLY A 33 18.18 5.56 -31.18
N PHE A 34 16.98 6.07 -31.48
CA PHE A 34 16.62 7.48 -31.22
C PHE A 34 16.01 7.74 -29.83
N ASP A 35 15.63 6.67 -29.11
CA ASP A 35 15.00 6.71 -27.78
C ASP A 35 16.01 6.23 -26.70
N PRO A 36 15.73 6.42 -25.39
CA PRO A 36 16.63 5.99 -24.31
C PRO A 36 17.01 4.51 -24.32
N GLU A 37 16.11 3.65 -24.81
CA GLU A 37 16.31 2.19 -24.89
C GLU A 37 15.99 1.68 -26.29
N GLU A 38 16.81 0.76 -26.80
CA GLU A 38 16.66 0.14 -28.12
C GLU A 38 15.56 -0.95 -28.16
N PHE A 39 14.86 -1.17 -27.04
CA PHE A 39 13.78 -2.14 -26.91
C PHE A 39 12.52 -1.49 -26.30
N ILE A 40 11.40 -2.20 -26.39
CA ILE A 40 10.12 -1.74 -25.84
C ILE A 40 10.13 -1.89 -24.30
N GLU A 41 10.04 -0.78 -23.59
CA GLU A 41 10.07 -0.72 -22.12
C GLU A 41 8.76 -1.13 -21.44
N SER A 42 7.66 -1.23 -22.18
CA SER A 42 6.35 -1.71 -21.68
C SER A 42 6.14 -3.18 -22.07
N PRO A 43 6.46 -4.16 -21.23
CA PRO A 43 6.27 -5.57 -21.56
C PRO A 43 4.81 -6.01 -21.49
N GLN A 44 4.39 -6.89 -22.41
CA GLN A 44 3.09 -7.54 -22.33
C GLN A 44 3.08 -8.63 -21.24
N ALA A 45 1.94 -8.75 -20.54
CA ALA A 45 1.68 -9.84 -19.61
C ALA A 45 0.22 -10.28 -19.70
N LYS A 46 -0.01 -11.59 -19.78
CA LYS A 46 -1.36 -12.18 -19.92
C LYS A 46 -2.10 -12.34 -18.59
N ASP A 47 -1.36 -12.44 -17.50
CA ASP A 47 -1.91 -12.73 -16.17
C ASP A 47 -1.07 -12.07 -15.06
N LEU A 48 -1.54 -12.23 -13.82
CA LEU A 48 -0.84 -11.79 -12.62
C LEU A 48 0.61 -12.27 -12.58
N ALA A 49 0.81 -13.56 -12.82
CA ALA A 49 2.11 -14.21 -12.73
C ALA A 49 3.11 -13.60 -13.71
N GLY A 50 2.70 -13.38 -14.96
CA GLY A 50 3.49 -12.71 -15.97
C GLY A 50 3.78 -11.25 -15.61
N ARG A 51 2.83 -10.52 -15.01
CA ARG A 51 3.07 -9.15 -14.53
C ARG A 51 4.15 -9.13 -13.46
N VAL A 52 4.08 -10.01 -12.47
CA VAL A 52 5.09 -10.09 -11.39
C VAL A 52 6.47 -10.38 -11.98
N GLU A 53 6.60 -11.39 -12.85
CA GLU A 53 7.89 -11.73 -13.47
C GLU A 53 8.45 -10.60 -14.33
N LYS A 54 7.61 -9.94 -15.14
CA LYS A 54 8.05 -8.86 -16.02
C LYS A 54 8.38 -7.56 -15.26
N LEU A 55 7.66 -7.26 -14.19
CA LEU A 55 7.89 -6.06 -13.39
C LEU A 55 9.11 -6.25 -12.48
N VAL A 56 9.14 -7.33 -11.70
CA VAL A 56 10.09 -7.48 -10.59
C VAL A 56 10.83 -8.82 -10.63
N GLY A 57 10.69 -9.65 -11.66
CA GLY A 57 11.37 -10.95 -11.70
C GLY A 57 11.16 -11.78 -10.42
N PRO A 58 12.11 -12.64 -10.04
CA PRO A 58 13.15 -13.19 -10.90
C PRO A 58 12.55 -14.09 -11.99
N ARG A 59 13.35 -14.42 -13.03
CA ARG A 59 12.91 -15.30 -14.11
C ARG A 59 12.44 -16.66 -13.56
N GLY A 60 11.32 -17.16 -14.07
CA GLY A 60 10.68 -18.41 -13.64
C GLY A 60 9.67 -18.25 -12.49
N VAL A 61 9.57 -17.08 -11.86
CA VAL A 61 8.59 -16.86 -10.77
C VAL A 61 7.14 -17.02 -11.25
N ALA A 62 6.86 -16.69 -12.52
CA ALA A 62 5.50 -16.77 -13.04
C ALA A 62 4.96 -18.21 -13.05
N GLU A 63 5.78 -19.18 -13.47
CA GLU A 63 5.38 -20.60 -13.49
C GLU A 63 5.08 -21.11 -12.08
N ILE A 64 5.86 -20.69 -11.09
CA ILE A 64 5.65 -21.06 -9.69
C ILE A 64 4.36 -20.45 -9.15
N ILE A 65 4.08 -19.18 -9.44
CA ILE A 65 2.82 -18.53 -9.06
C ILE A 65 1.63 -19.26 -9.69
N ARG A 66 1.72 -19.64 -10.98
CA ARG A 66 0.67 -20.39 -11.68
C ARG A 66 0.44 -21.77 -11.07
N ASP A 67 1.52 -22.51 -10.77
CA ASP A 67 1.46 -23.82 -10.13
C ASP A 67 0.80 -23.74 -8.75
N LEU A 68 1.24 -22.80 -7.89
CA LEU A 68 0.66 -22.61 -6.56
C LEU A 68 -0.82 -22.23 -6.62
N LYS A 69 -1.20 -21.38 -7.59
CA LYS A 69 -2.59 -21.02 -7.83
C LYS A 69 -3.43 -22.21 -8.33
N SER A 70 -2.86 -23.07 -9.17
CA SER A 70 -3.52 -24.31 -9.64
C SER A 70 -3.80 -25.29 -8.49
N LYS A 71 -2.95 -25.26 -7.45
CA LYS A 71 -3.11 -26.03 -6.20
C LYS A 71 -4.13 -25.41 -5.22
N GLY A 72 -4.79 -24.32 -5.59
CA GLY A 72 -5.82 -23.67 -4.78
C GLY A 72 -5.29 -22.79 -3.65
N LYS A 73 -3.99 -22.45 -3.65
CA LYS A 73 -3.44 -21.49 -2.67
C LYS A 73 -4.01 -20.09 -2.91
N ASN A 74 -4.28 -19.37 -1.83
CA ASN A 74 -4.68 -17.96 -1.88
C ASN A 74 -3.46 -17.05 -2.10
N ASP A 75 -3.70 -15.77 -2.40
CA ASP A 75 -2.62 -14.82 -2.75
C ASP A 75 -1.62 -14.59 -1.60
N ASP A 76 -2.07 -14.66 -0.33
CA ASP A 76 -1.21 -14.56 0.86
C ASP A 76 -0.25 -15.76 0.93
N GLN A 77 -0.78 -16.98 0.80
CA GLN A 77 0.01 -18.22 0.78
C GLN A 77 0.97 -18.27 -0.40
N ILE A 78 0.56 -17.77 -1.57
CA ILE A 78 1.41 -17.68 -2.77
C ILE A 78 2.56 -16.71 -2.49
N ALA A 79 2.27 -15.52 -2.00
CA ALA A 79 3.28 -14.51 -1.71
C ALA A 79 4.35 -15.06 -0.75
N PHE A 80 3.96 -15.68 0.36
CA PHE A 80 4.92 -16.22 1.32
C PHE A 80 5.75 -17.37 0.81
N GLN A 81 5.13 -18.29 0.06
CA GLN A 81 5.85 -19.41 -0.52
C GLN A 81 6.89 -18.90 -1.52
N VAL A 82 6.51 -17.98 -2.40
CA VAL A 82 7.41 -17.42 -3.41
C VAL A 82 8.54 -16.61 -2.75
N VAL A 83 8.21 -15.75 -1.78
CA VAL A 83 9.19 -15.00 -0.98
C VAL A 83 10.17 -15.95 -0.30
N SER A 84 9.66 -17.02 0.31
CA SER A 84 10.46 -18.07 0.94
C SER A 84 11.38 -18.78 -0.05
N ASP A 85 10.86 -19.16 -1.20
CA ASP A 85 11.60 -19.90 -2.21
C ASP A 85 12.67 -19.02 -2.88
N ILE A 86 12.46 -17.70 -2.98
CA ILE A 86 13.51 -16.75 -3.36
C ILE A 86 14.61 -16.71 -2.29
N LEU A 87 14.25 -16.59 -1.01
CA LEU A 87 15.22 -16.54 0.09
C LEU A 87 16.05 -17.82 0.21
N ASP A 88 15.40 -18.97 0.02
CA ASP A 88 16.00 -20.30 0.03
C ASP A 88 16.75 -20.63 -1.28
N ARG A 89 16.88 -19.65 -2.20
CA ARG A 89 17.53 -19.76 -3.52
C ARG A 89 16.94 -20.82 -4.46
N LYS A 90 15.70 -21.25 -4.25
CA LYS A 90 14.99 -22.15 -5.16
C LYS A 90 14.55 -21.43 -6.44
N ILE A 91 14.44 -20.10 -6.40
CA ILE A 91 14.04 -19.25 -7.51
C ILE A 91 15.10 -18.16 -7.72
N GLY A 92 15.52 -17.94 -8.97
CA GLY A 92 16.43 -16.86 -9.35
C GLY A 92 17.91 -17.04 -9.00
N ASN A 93 18.25 -17.91 -8.04
CA ASN A 93 19.62 -18.19 -7.59
C ASN A 93 20.46 -16.94 -7.25
N ILE A 94 19.87 -16.00 -6.49
CA ILE A 94 20.53 -14.75 -6.10
C ILE A 94 21.53 -15.03 -4.96
N GLU A 95 22.82 -14.81 -5.21
CA GLU A 95 23.88 -15.10 -4.24
C GLU A 95 23.92 -14.10 -3.09
N ASP A 96 23.97 -12.81 -3.40
CA ASP A 96 24.03 -11.76 -2.39
C ASP A 96 22.76 -11.75 -1.52
N LEU A 97 22.93 -11.60 -0.21
CA LEU A 97 21.80 -11.62 0.73
C LEU A 97 20.94 -10.35 0.59
N ASN A 98 21.56 -9.20 0.37
CA ASN A 98 20.86 -7.93 0.28
C ASN A 98 19.98 -7.88 -0.98
N GLU A 99 20.52 -8.28 -2.13
CA GLU A 99 19.78 -8.41 -3.38
C GLU A 99 18.63 -9.42 -3.28
N ARG A 100 18.85 -10.52 -2.56
CA ARG A 100 17.81 -11.54 -2.37
C ARG A 100 16.68 -11.05 -1.48
N VAL A 101 17.01 -10.31 -0.42
CA VAL A 101 16.03 -9.65 0.47
C VAL A 101 15.25 -8.59 -0.29
N ASP A 102 15.91 -7.72 -1.07
CA ASP A 102 15.26 -6.73 -1.92
C ASP A 102 14.28 -7.40 -2.89
N ARG A 103 14.76 -8.40 -3.64
CA ARG A 103 13.95 -9.12 -4.62
C ARG A 103 12.76 -9.80 -3.98
N ALA A 104 12.96 -10.48 -2.85
CA ALA A 104 11.90 -11.17 -2.14
C ALA A 104 10.79 -10.21 -1.71
N ILE A 105 11.13 -9.04 -1.14
CA ILE A 105 10.15 -8.03 -0.73
C ILE A 105 9.39 -7.46 -1.93
N ARG A 106 10.09 -7.10 -3.01
CA ARG A 106 9.45 -6.57 -4.22
C ARG A 106 8.49 -7.56 -4.86
N VAL A 107 8.87 -8.85 -4.92
CA VAL A 107 8.01 -9.92 -5.44
C VAL A 107 6.80 -10.16 -4.55
N GLY A 108 6.99 -10.23 -3.23
CA GLY A 108 5.88 -10.36 -2.29
C GLY A 108 4.88 -9.23 -2.45
N LEU A 109 5.36 -7.99 -2.54
CA LEU A 109 4.51 -6.82 -2.73
C LEU A 109 3.82 -6.83 -4.10
N ALA A 110 4.51 -7.23 -5.18
CA ALA A 110 3.93 -7.33 -6.51
C ALA A 110 2.80 -8.37 -6.59
N ILE A 111 2.95 -9.52 -5.92
CA ILE A 111 1.89 -10.54 -5.83
C ILE A 111 0.67 -9.95 -5.10
N GLN A 112 0.90 -9.34 -3.94
CA GLN A 112 -0.16 -8.77 -3.09
C GLN A 112 -0.92 -7.61 -3.74
N THR A 113 -0.24 -6.88 -4.61
CA THR A 113 -0.82 -5.75 -5.35
C THR A 113 -1.31 -6.13 -6.74
N MET A 114 -1.41 -7.43 -7.02
CA MET A 114 -1.83 -7.96 -8.31
C MET A 114 -0.97 -7.51 -9.52
N GLY A 115 0.22 -6.96 -9.26
CA GLY A 115 1.10 -6.33 -10.25
C GLY A 115 0.43 -5.18 -11.01
N VAL A 116 -0.53 -4.46 -10.39
CA VAL A 116 -1.24 -3.35 -11.04
C VAL A 116 -0.86 -1.96 -10.53
N VAL A 117 0.03 -1.90 -9.53
CA VAL A 117 0.53 -0.64 -8.96
C VAL A 117 2.04 -0.56 -9.14
N SER A 118 2.59 0.66 -9.25
CA SER A 118 4.03 0.87 -9.41
C SER A 118 4.82 0.76 -8.10
N ALA A 119 4.16 0.54 -6.97
CA ALA A 119 4.78 0.47 -5.63
C ALA A 119 6.03 -0.42 -5.55
N PRO A 120 6.06 -1.65 -6.13
CA PRO A 120 7.24 -2.51 -6.08
C PRO A 120 8.44 -1.99 -6.89
N LEU A 121 8.24 -1.01 -7.77
CA LEU A 121 9.28 -0.42 -8.62
C LEU A 121 9.61 1.00 -8.17
N GLU A 122 8.64 1.90 -8.25
CA GLU A 122 8.81 3.34 -8.01
C GLU A 122 8.56 3.74 -6.57
N GLY A 123 7.78 2.96 -5.83
CA GLY A 123 7.44 3.26 -4.43
C GLY A 123 8.57 2.97 -3.44
N ILE A 124 9.47 2.06 -3.81
CA ILE A 124 10.62 1.66 -2.99
C ILE A 124 11.89 1.90 -3.81
N SER A 125 12.61 2.97 -3.49
CA SER A 125 13.85 3.32 -4.18
C SER A 125 14.98 2.34 -3.85
N LYS A 126 15.08 1.91 -2.59
CA LYS A 126 16.15 1.03 -2.12
C LYS A 126 15.71 0.17 -0.95
N ILE A 127 16.15 -1.09 -0.93
CA ILE A 127 16.07 -1.96 0.25
C ILE A 127 17.49 -2.34 0.61
N THR A 128 17.89 -2.14 1.87
CA THR A 128 19.26 -2.42 2.28
C THR A 128 19.36 -2.89 3.72
N ILE A 129 20.28 -3.84 3.95
CA ILE A 129 20.71 -4.22 5.29
C ILE A 129 21.76 -3.21 5.75
N ARG A 130 21.51 -2.55 6.88
CA ARG A 130 22.38 -1.53 7.48
C ARG A 130 22.92 -2.03 8.82
N ASN A 131 23.93 -1.34 9.34
CA ASN A 131 24.44 -1.57 10.70
C ASN A 131 24.14 -0.33 11.55
N ASP A 132 23.83 -0.55 12.82
CA ASP A 132 23.81 0.53 13.79
C ASP A 132 25.20 0.88 14.33
N TYR A 133 25.27 1.85 15.25
CA TYR A 133 26.50 2.26 15.94
C TYR A 133 27.20 1.13 16.71
N GLN A 134 26.46 0.09 17.09
CA GLN A 134 26.97 -1.08 17.80
C GLN A 134 27.34 -2.22 16.83
N GLY A 135 27.18 -2.00 15.52
CA GLY A 135 27.44 -3.01 14.48
C GLY A 135 26.32 -4.04 14.30
N LYS A 136 25.16 -3.88 14.97
CA LYS A 136 24.01 -4.77 14.82
C LYS A 136 23.30 -4.47 13.50
N LYS A 137 23.07 -5.54 12.73
CA LYS A 137 22.37 -5.47 11.45
C LYS A 137 20.89 -5.20 11.63
N TYR A 138 20.30 -4.43 10.75
CA TYR A 138 18.85 -4.23 10.65
C TYR A 138 18.44 -3.95 9.20
N LEU A 139 17.16 -4.13 8.89
CA LEU A 139 16.62 -3.92 7.54
C LEU A 139 16.02 -2.51 7.40
N SER A 140 16.39 -1.81 6.33
CA SER A 140 15.95 -0.46 6.00
C SER A 140 15.35 -0.39 4.61
N LEU A 141 14.13 0.17 4.51
CA LEU A 141 13.42 0.36 3.25
C LEU A 141 13.32 1.85 2.98
N TYR A 142 13.81 2.29 1.81
CA TYR A 142 13.72 3.67 1.35
C TYR A 142 12.48 3.81 0.47
N PHE A 143 11.50 4.53 0.97
CA PHE A 143 10.28 4.84 0.25
C PHE A 143 10.39 6.18 -0.48
N ALA A 144 9.85 6.22 -1.69
CA ALA A 144 9.76 7.43 -2.50
C ALA A 144 8.31 7.93 -2.61
N GLY A 145 8.12 9.18 -3.01
CA GLY A 145 6.80 9.82 -3.15
C GLY A 145 5.74 9.01 -3.94
N PRO A 146 6.10 8.33 -5.05
CA PRO A 146 5.16 7.48 -5.82
C PRO A 146 4.47 6.38 -5.00
N ILE A 147 4.98 6.02 -3.81
CA ILE A 147 4.32 5.08 -2.90
C ILE A 147 2.90 5.53 -2.51
N ARG A 148 2.56 6.82 -2.64
CA ARG A 148 1.20 7.33 -2.41
C ARG A 148 0.16 6.64 -3.29
N ALA A 149 0.49 6.38 -4.56
CA ALA A 149 -0.42 5.76 -5.53
C ALA A 149 -0.80 4.31 -5.16
N ALA A 150 0.02 3.64 -4.35
CA ALA A 150 -0.23 2.30 -3.86
C ALA A 150 -1.41 2.23 -2.86
N GLY A 151 -1.68 3.34 -2.18
CA GLY A 151 -2.64 3.42 -1.07
C GLY A 151 -2.13 2.81 0.24
N GLY A 152 -2.72 3.26 1.36
CA GLY A 152 -2.29 2.91 2.71
C GLY A 152 -2.23 1.42 3.02
N THR A 153 -3.18 0.62 2.51
CA THR A 153 -3.15 -0.84 2.76
C THR A 153 -1.89 -1.48 2.16
N THR A 154 -1.51 -1.07 0.95
CA THR A 154 -0.32 -1.59 0.27
C THR A 154 0.96 -1.16 0.97
N GLN A 155 1.00 0.11 1.40
CA GLN A 155 2.12 0.68 2.16
C GLN A 155 2.41 -0.12 3.42
N GLY A 156 1.40 -0.33 4.28
CA GLY A 156 1.59 -1.11 5.49
C GLY A 156 1.88 -2.60 5.23
N LEU A 157 1.28 -3.18 4.19
CA LEU A 157 1.55 -4.56 3.80
C LEU A 157 3.00 -4.76 3.34
N CYS A 158 3.61 -3.76 2.70
CA CYS A 158 5.04 -3.79 2.38
C CYS A 158 5.90 -3.97 3.65
N VAL A 159 5.57 -3.28 4.73
CA VAL A 159 6.29 -3.37 6.02
C VAL A 159 6.09 -4.75 6.66
N LEU A 160 4.89 -5.33 6.57
CA LEU A 160 4.62 -6.70 7.04
C LEU A 160 5.44 -7.75 6.28
N ILE A 161 5.48 -7.66 4.95
CA ILE A 161 6.28 -8.56 4.10
C ILE A 161 7.77 -8.41 4.43
N ALA A 162 8.24 -7.17 4.62
CA ALA A 162 9.61 -6.90 5.00
C ALA A 162 9.95 -7.49 6.38
N ASP A 163 9.03 -7.48 7.35
CA ASP A 163 9.22 -8.17 8.64
C ASP A 163 9.38 -9.67 8.49
N PHE A 164 8.51 -10.29 7.70
CA PHE A 164 8.61 -11.72 7.39
C PHE A 164 9.96 -12.06 6.74
N VAL A 165 10.36 -11.30 5.72
CA VAL A 165 11.64 -11.50 5.00
C VAL A 165 12.82 -11.31 5.94
N ARG A 166 12.81 -10.26 6.77
CA ARG A 166 13.84 -10.01 7.78
C ARG A 166 13.99 -11.21 8.71
N LYS A 167 12.88 -11.67 9.31
CA LYS A 167 12.91 -12.78 10.28
C LYS A 167 13.46 -14.04 9.64
N LYS A 168 12.96 -14.41 8.45
CA LYS A 168 13.43 -15.59 7.72
C LYS A 168 14.91 -15.48 7.30
N SER A 169 15.41 -14.27 7.07
CA SER A 169 16.81 -14.01 6.72
C SER A 169 17.74 -13.88 7.93
N GLY A 170 17.22 -14.03 9.16
CA GLY A 170 18.00 -13.88 10.40
C GLY A 170 18.49 -12.46 10.67
N ILE A 171 17.84 -11.44 10.09
CA ILE A 171 18.19 -10.04 10.30
C ILE A 171 17.54 -9.57 11.62
N PRO A 172 18.29 -8.98 12.57
CA PRO A 172 17.73 -8.46 13.82
C PRO A 172 16.68 -7.35 13.61
N LYS A 173 15.85 -7.12 14.62
CA LYS A 173 14.88 -6.01 14.64
C LYS A 173 15.61 -4.66 14.61
N TYR A 174 15.03 -3.71 13.89
CA TYR A 174 15.34 -2.30 14.02
C TYR A 174 14.93 -1.82 15.42
N GLU A 175 15.79 -1.00 16.02
CA GLU A 175 15.56 -0.36 17.32
C GLU A 175 15.76 1.15 17.12
N ALA A 176 14.64 1.87 17.19
CA ALA A 176 14.61 3.32 17.05
C ALA A 176 15.14 3.99 18.31
N THR A 177 15.93 5.04 18.12
CA THR A 177 16.34 5.99 19.15
C THR A 177 15.24 7.04 19.37
N ASP A 178 15.26 7.69 20.53
CA ASP A 178 14.35 8.81 20.82
C ASP A 178 14.48 9.98 19.81
N GLY A 179 15.69 10.17 19.29
CA GLY A 179 15.99 11.13 18.23
C GLY A 179 15.32 10.77 16.92
N GLU A 180 15.39 9.51 16.49
CA GLU A 180 14.68 9.02 15.31
C GLU A 180 13.16 9.11 15.49
N ALA A 181 12.62 8.70 16.65
CA ALA A 181 11.20 8.84 16.93
C ALA A 181 10.74 10.32 16.90
N GLY A 182 11.56 11.22 17.45
CA GLY A 182 11.32 12.66 17.35
C GLY A 182 11.38 13.19 15.92
N ARG A 183 12.30 12.66 15.10
CA ARG A 183 12.41 13.00 13.69
C ARG A 183 11.16 12.63 12.91
N TYR A 184 10.58 11.44 13.11
CA TYR A 184 9.32 11.07 12.46
C TYR A 184 8.16 11.96 12.87
N VAL A 185 8.07 12.33 14.15
CA VAL A 185 7.03 13.27 14.63
C VAL A 185 7.17 14.61 13.90
N GLU A 186 8.38 15.17 13.85
CA GLU A 186 8.63 16.43 13.16
C GLU A 186 8.29 16.32 11.68
N GLU A 187 8.84 15.34 10.96
CA GLU A 187 8.60 15.16 9.52
C GLU A 187 7.13 15.00 9.19
N ILE A 188 6.40 14.13 9.90
CA ILE A 188 4.96 13.90 9.64
C ILE A 188 4.17 15.19 9.82
N LYS A 189 4.45 15.97 10.87
CA LYS A 189 3.74 17.23 11.13
C LYS A 189 4.07 18.31 10.13
N LEU A 190 5.31 18.41 9.68
CA LEU A 190 5.67 19.35 8.62
C LEU A 190 5.01 18.95 7.29
N TYR A 191 5.07 17.66 6.95
CA TYR A 191 4.53 17.11 5.70
C TYR A 191 3.01 17.21 5.61
N ASP A 192 2.29 16.95 6.71
CA ASP A 192 0.82 17.03 6.76
C ASP A 192 0.29 18.41 6.42
N ARG A 193 0.98 19.48 6.87
CA ARG A 193 0.60 20.88 6.56
C ARG A 193 0.61 21.19 5.06
N ARG A 194 1.37 20.45 4.26
CA ARG A 194 1.48 20.63 2.81
C ARG A 194 0.59 19.69 2.03
N VAL A 195 0.60 18.42 2.42
CA VAL A 195 0.12 17.33 1.56
C VAL A 195 -1.24 16.79 2.02
N HIS A 196 -1.69 17.20 3.22
CA HIS A 196 -2.90 16.76 3.90
C HIS A 196 -2.98 15.23 3.95
N LEU A 197 -2.35 14.65 4.97
CA LEU A 197 -2.38 13.22 5.20
C LEU A 197 -3.80 12.76 5.51
N GLN A 198 -4.09 11.49 5.23
CA GLN A 198 -5.45 10.96 5.40
C GLN A 198 -5.81 10.73 6.86
N TYR A 199 -4.80 10.61 7.73
CA TYR A 199 -4.96 10.30 9.14
C TYR A 199 -4.30 11.38 10.01
N PRO A 200 -5.07 12.09 10.86
CA PRO A 200 -4.55 13.12 11.73
C PRO A 200 -3.91 12.48 12.99
N SER A 201 -2.78 11.79 12.81
CA SER A 201 -2.08 11.09 13.90
C SER A 201 -1.63 12.03 15.02
N SER A 202 -1.62 11.58 16.26
CA SER A 202 -1.01 12.31 17.39
C SER A 202 0.51 12.09 17.47
N HIS A 203 1.20 12.91 18.27
CA HIS A 203 2.64 12.71 18.51
C HIS A 203 2.93 11.37 19.21
N ASP A 204 2.05 10.96 20.12
CA ASP A 204 2.23 9.75 20.93
C ASP A 204 2.02 8.50 20.08
N GLU A 205 1.03 8.49 19.18
CA GLU A 205 0.86 7.39 18.22
C GLU A 205 2.08 7.22 17.31
N ILE A 206 2.63 8.32 16.80
CA ILE A 206 3.82 8.28 15.94
C ILE A 206 5.01 7.71 16.73
N ARG A 207 5.28 8.22 17.93
CA ARG A 207 6.39 7.73 18.77
C ARG A 207 6.21 6.26 19.14
N PHE A 208 5.00 5.88 19.54
CA PHE A 208 4.67 4.51 19.89
C PHE A 208 4.91 3.58 18.70
N ALA A 209 4.38 3.91 17.52
CA ALA A 209 4.58 3.08 16.34
C ALA A 209 6.05 2.96 15.97
N VAL A 210 6.81 4.06 15.95
CA VAL A 210 8.24 4.03 15.62
C VAL A 210 9.04 3.17 16.61
N GLY A 211 8.70 3.19 17.90
CA GLY A 211 9.34 2.36 18.91
C GLY A 211 9.09 0.85 18.75
N HIS A 212 8.02 0.46 18.06
CA HIS A 212 7.64 -0.94 17.87
C HIS A 212 7.92 -1.47 16.46
N LEU A 213 8.26 -0.58 15.51
CA LEU A 213 8.54 -0.97 14.13
C LEU A 213 9.74 -1.92 14.06
N PRO A 214 9.57 -3.11 13.47
CA PRO A 214 10.64 -4.09 13.47
C PRO A 214 11.61 -3.89 12.27
N ILE A 215 11.25 -3.07 11.28
CA ILE A 215 12.14 -2.55 10.21
C ILE A 215 12.21 -1.02 10.26
N GLU A 216 13.26 -0.42 9.68
CA GLU A 216 13.33 1.02 9.48
C GLU A 216 12.52 1.44 8.24
N ILE A 217 11.56 2.36 8.42
CA ILE A 217 10.82 3.04 7.33
C ILE A 217 11.59 4.32 6.96
N ASN A 218 12.56 4.20 6.06
CA ASN A 218 13.37 5.32 5.60
C ASN A 218 12.86 5.83 4.23
N GLY A 219 13.55 6.78 3.61
CA GLY A 219 13.16 7.32 2.31
C GLY A 219 14.09 8.41 1.83
N ASP A 220 13.99 8.70 0.53
CA ASP A 220 14.67 9.83 -0.07
C ASP A 220 14.00 11.15 0.35
N ALA A 221 14.75 12.25 0.31
CA ALA A 221 14.18 13.59 0.46
C ALA A 221 13.19 13.85 -0.69
N THR A 222 11.95 14.19 -0.36
CA THR A 222 10.93 14.51 -1.37
C THR A 222 10.48 15.97 -1.31
N GLU A 223 10.83 16.69 -0.25
CA GLU A 223 10.49 18.10 -0.07
C GLU A 223 11.74 18.93 0.20
N ASP A 224 11.72 20.20 -0.21
CA ASP A 224 12.81 21.14 0.06
C ASP A 224 12.82 21.69 1.50
N GLU A 225 11.78 21.41 2.30
CA GLU A 225 11.74 21.83 3.71
C GLU A 225 12.60 20.93 4.58
N GLU A 226 13.43 21.56 5.40
CA GLU A 226 14.28 20.87 6.35
C GLU A 226 13.62 20.75 7.73
N VAL A 227 14.01 19.71 8.46
CA VAL A 227 13.72 19.60 9.88
C VAL A 227 14.58 20.56 10.70
N SER A 228 14.02 21.02 11.81
CA SER A 228 14.62 22.00 12.70
C SER A 228 15.38 21.34 13.84
N ARG A 229 14.75 20.39 14.55
CA ARG A 229 15.27 19.87 15.83
C ARG A 229 16.11 18.61 15.64
N PHE A 230 15.66 17.68 14.81
CA PHE A 230 16.28 16.36 14.69
C PHE A 230 17.16 16.25 13.43
N ARG A 231 18.14 17.14 13.33
CA ARG A 231 19.11 17.19 12.23
C ARG A 231 20.28 16.23 12.44
N ASP A 232 20.93 15.85 11.35
CA ASP A 232 22.19 15.12 11.30
C ASP A 232 22.18 13.83 12.15
N LEU A 233 21.01 13.18 12.21
CA LEU A 233 20.85 11.88 12.85
C LEU A 233 21.66 10.86 12.04
N PRO A 234 22.58 10.09 12.64
CA PRO A 234 23.55 9.39 11.80
C PRO A 234 23.01 8.19 10.99
N ARG A 235 21.74 7.77 11.17
CA ARG A 235 21.05 6.82 10.28
C ARG A 235 20.15 7.48 9.22
N VAL A 236 20.01 8.80 9.27
CA VAL A 236 19.19 9.60 8.33
C VAL A 236 20.10 10.47 7.49
N GLU A 237 20.20 10.16 6.20
CA GLU A 237 21.17 10.77 5.27
C GLU A 237 20.81 12.19 4.82
N THR A 238 19.65 12.69 5.22
CA THR A 238 19.12 13.99 4.81
C THR A 238 18.50 14.73 5.98
N ASN A 239 18.52 16.07 5.93
CA ASN A 239 17.76 16.92 6.83
C ASN A 239 16.41 17.35 6.25
N ASN A 240 16.11 16.96 5.01
CA ASN A 240 14.85 17.25 4.35
C ASN A 240 13.76 16.23 4.72
N ILE A 241 12.50 16.61 4.52
CA ILE A 241 11.35 15.73 4.76
C ILE A 241 11.35 14.56 3.77
N ARG A 242 11.20 13.35 4.32
CA ARG A 242 11.08 12.08 3.57
C ARG A 242 9.61 11.71 3.41
N GLY A 243 8.94 12.29 2.41
CA GLY A 243 7.49 12.15 2.23
C GLY A 243 7.02 10.71 2.01
N GLY A 244 7.83 9.88 1.34
CA GLY A 244 7.55 8.45 1.19
C GLY A 244 7.48 7.73 2.54
N ALA A 245 8.43 8.00 3.44
CA ALA A 245 8.43 7.46 4.80
C ALA A 245 7.23 7.96 5.61
N CYS A 246 6.92 9.26 5.52
CA CYS A 246 5.76 9.86 6.19
C CYS A 246 4.45 9.20 5.77
N LEU A 247 4.25 8.96 4.46
CA LEU A 247 3.07 8.29 3.93
C LEU A 247 2.95 6.86 4.46
N VAL A 248 4.03 6.08 4.40
CA VAL A 248 4.00 4.68 4.83
C VAL A 248 3.73 4.56 6.33
N LEU A 249 4.35 5.41 7.14
CA LEU A 249 4.10 5.41 8.58
C LEU A 249 2.68 5.88 8.91
N ASN A 250 2.25 7.02 8.37
CA ASN A 250 0.99 7.64 8.75
C ASN A 250 -0.24 7.01 8.06
N ASP A 251 -0.28 7.03 6.74
CA ASP A 251 -1.42 6.55 5.95
C ASP A 251 -1.37 5.02 5.76
N GLY A 252 -0.19 4.42 5.95
CA GLY A 252 0.02 2.98 5.93
C GLY A 252 -0.17 2.33 7.30
N ILE A 253 0.80 2.50 8.20
CA ILE A 253 0.82 1.81 9.50
C ILE A 253 -0.30 2.30 10.41
N LEU A 254 -0.34 3.60 10.74
CA LEU A 254 -1.28 4.15 11.70
C LEU A 254 -2.73 4.03 11.20
N LEU A 255 -3.03 4.59 10.02
CA LEU A 255 -4.38 4.59 9.46
C LEU A 255 -4.94 3.19 9.19
N LYS A 256 -4.09 2.20 8.88
CA LYS A 256 -4.52 0.84 8.55
C LYS A 256 -4.22 -0.18 9.63
N ALA A 257 -3.85 0.25 10.85
CA ALA A 257 -3.51 -0.65 11.96
C ALA A 257 -4.50 -1.83 12.13
N PRO A 258 -5.84 -1.64 12.15
CA PRO A 258 -6.77 -2.77 12.35
C PRO A 258 -6.74 -3.77 11.19
N LYS A 259 -6.58 -3.27 9.96
CA LYS A 259 -6.50 -4.10 8.76
C LYS A 259 -5.15 -4.81 8.65
N LEU A 260 -4.07 -4.16 9.08
CA LEU A 260 -2.73 -4.74 9.14
C LEU A 260 -2.63 -5.82 10.21
N LEU A 261 -3.23 -5.61 11.38
CA LEU A 261 -3.30 -6.64 12.43
C LEU A 261 -4.05 -7.89 11.93
N LYS A 262 -5.22 -7.71 11.32
CA LYS A 262 -5.94 -8.84 10.71
C LYS A 262 -5.10 -9.58 9.68
N ARG A 263 -4.31 -8.85 8.88
CA ARG A 263 -3.37 -9.46 7.93
C ARG A 263 -2.24 -10.19 8.65
N ALA A 264 -1.58 -9.56 9.61
CA ALA A 264 -0.52 -10.17 10.42
C ALA A 264 -0.98 -11.48 11.06
N ASN A 265 -2.21 -11.54 11.61
CA ASN A 265 -2.79 -12.74 12.20
C ASN A 265 -3.06 -13.82 11.15
N ASN A 266 -3.65 -13.48 10.00
CA ASN A 266 -3.83 -14.41 8.89
C ASN A 266 -2.51 -14.95 8.33
N MET A 267 -1.45 -14.16 8.50
CA MET A 267 -0.09 -14.42 8.06
C MET A 267 0.74 -15.14 9.14
N GLU A 268 0.17 -15.39 10.33
CA GLU A 268 0.87 -15.95 11.50
C GLU A 268 2.17 -15.19 11.86
N LEU A 269 2.16 -13.87 11.68
CA LEU A 269 3.30 -13.00 12.00
C LEU A 269 3.26 -12.55 13.47
N GLU A 270 4.16 -13.10 14.28
CA GLU A 270 4.31 -12.70 15.68
C GLU A 270 4.83 -11.26 15.86
N GLY A 271 4.47 -10.61 16.96
CA GLY A 271 5.05 -9.32 17.36
C GLY A 271 4.45 -8.09 16.67
N TRP A 272 3.23 -8.22 16.15
CA TRP A 272 2.41 -7.12 15.62
C TRP A 272 1.20 -6.79 16.50
N ASP A 273 1.06 -7.44 17.66
CA ASP A 273 -0.06 -7.27 18.60
C ASP A 273 -0.15 -5.82 19.14
N TRP A 274 0.97 -5.10 19.17
CA TRP A 274 1.04 -3.69 19.53
C TRP A 274 0.16 -2.78 18.65
N LEU A 275 -0.25 -3.24 17.45
CA LEU A 275 -1.22 -2.51 16.63
C LEU A 275 -2.59 -2.37 17.31
N GLU A 276 -2.95 -3.28 18.23
CA GLU A 276 -4.17 -3.15 19.06
C GLU A 276 -4.05 -2.00 20.05
N ASP A 277 -2.85 -1.74 20.56
CA ASP A 277 -2.59 -0.69 21.54
C ASP A 277 -2.62 0.71 20.90
N LEU A 278 -2.39 0.82 19.58
CA LEU A 278 -2.56 2.08 18.85
C LEU A 278 -4.00 2.61 18.95
N GLU A 279 -5.02 1.74 18.87
CA GLU A 279 -6.42 2.19 19.01
C GLU A 279 -6.67 2.79 20.40
N LYS A 280 -6.06 2.23 21.44
CA LYS A 280 -6.18 2.73 22.82
C LYS A 280 -5.53 4.12 22.96
N ILE A 281 -4.38 4.31 22.33
CA ILE A 281 -3.67 5.61 22.33
C ILE A 281 -4.45 6.65 21.52
N ALA A 282 -5.00 6.27 20.36
CA ALA A 282 -5.76 7.17 19.49
C ALA A 282 -7.07 7.67 20.12
N HIS A 283 -7.71 6.87 20.98
CA HIS A 283 -8.98 7.21 21.63
C HIS A 283 -8.84 7.80 23.04
N GLY A 284 -7.62 7.84 23.60
CA GLY A 284 -7.37 8.20 24.99
C GLY A 284 -7.94 7.16 25.97
N ASP A 285 -7.40 7.10 27.18
CA ASP A 285 -7.81 6.15 28.25
C ASP A 285 -9.30 6.26 28.67
N SER A 286 -10.06 7.16 28.06
CA SER A 286 -11.50 7.41 28.28
C SER A 286 -12.45 6.43 27.58
N SER A 287 -11.99 5.49 26.75
CA SER A 287 -12.87 4.58 26.00
C SER A 287 -12.86 3.13 26.51
N LYS A 288 -12.77 2.93 27.82
CA LYS A 288 -13.08 1.64 28.47
C LYS A 288 -14.41 1.63 29.24
N GLU A 289 -15.09 2.76 29.38
CA GLU A 289 -16.38 2.83 30.10
C GLU A 289 -17.63 2.69 29.21
N GLU A 290 -17.50 2.56 27.88
CA GLU A 290 -18.67 2.37 26.98
C GLU A 290 -18.66 1.05 26.20
N ARG A 291 -17.87 0.06 26.64
CA ARG A 291 -18.02 -1.34 26.20
C ARG A 291 -18.15 -2.28 27.39
N GLU A 292 -19.08 -1.98 28.27
CA GLU A 292 -19.71 -3.05 29.05
C GLU A 292 -20.70 -3.77 28.15
N GLU A 293 -20.45 -5.06 27.97
CA GLU A 293 -21.40 -6.04 27.45
C GLU A 293 -22.71 -5.92 28.24
N THR A 294 -23.72 -5.30 27.65
CA THR A 294 -25.10 -5.49 28.08
C THR A 294 -25.62 -6.72 27.36
N ASP A 295 -25.44 -7.86 28.02
CA ASP A 295 -26.17 -9.10 27.75
C ASP A 295 -27.65 -8.83 28.08
N GLY A 296 -28.43 -8.56 27.04
CA GLY A 296 -29.84 -8.20 27.12
C GLY A 296 -30.43 -8.01 25.73
N ASP A 297 -31.22 -8.99 25.31
CA ASP A 297 -32.02 -9.03 24.07
C ASP A 297 -33.02 -7.86 23.98
N GLU A 298 -32.53 -6.66 23.66
CA GLU A 298 -33.35 -5.58 23.12
C GLU A 298 -32.69 -5.07 21.83
N ILE A 299 -33.39 -5.24 20.71
CA ILE A 299 -33.03 -4.71 19.41
C ILE A 299 -33.01 -3.19 19.52
N LYS A 300 -31.86 -2.60 19.84
CA LYS A 300 -31.61 -1.17 19.64
C LYS A 300 -31.70 -0.94 18.13
N GLU A 301 -32.74 -0.24 17.68
CA GLU A 301 -32.78 0.30 16.32
C GLU A 301 -31.49 1.09 16.09
N ASP A 302 -30.67 0.66 15.13
CA ASP A 302 -29.47 1.38 14.69
C ASP A 302 -29.87 2.76 14.16
N ILE A 303 -29.92 3.78 15.04
CA ILE A 303 -30.09 5.16 14.63
C ILE A 303 -28.80 5.60 13.95
N LEU A 304 -28.78 5.53 12.61
CA LEU A 304 -27.68 6.04 11.79
C LEU A 304 -27.45 7.53 12.08
N SER A 305 -26.31 7.85 12.67
CA SER A 305 -25.93 9.24 12.96
C SER A 305 -25.60 10.02 11.68
N PRO A 306 -26.12 11.25 11.50
CA PRO A 306 -25.82 12.06 10.31
C PRO A 306 -24.32 12.36 10.19
N ASN A 307 -23.73 12.08 9.01
CA ASN A 307 -22.31 12.31 8.75
C ASN A 307 -22.08 13.67 8.07
N SER A 308 -21.41 14.61 8.75
CA SER A 308 -21.09 15.96 8.26
C SER A 308 -19.75 16.09 7.53
N LYS A 309 -18.95 15.00 7.41
CA LYS A 309 -17.58 15.06 6.87
C LYS A 309 -17.48 15.62 5.45
N TYR A 310 -18.47 15.37 4.58
CA TYR A 310 -18.44 15.88 3.20
C TYR A 310 -18.68 17.39 3.09
N ILE A 311 -19.13 18.05 4.16
CA ILE A 311 -19.38 19.50 4.23
C ILE A 311 -18.20 20.24 4.86
N ALA A 312 -17.30 19.55 5.57
CA ALA A 312 -16.21 20.18 6.30
C ALA A 312 -15.24 20.97 5.39
N ASP A 313 -14.95 20.44 4.20
CA ASP A 313 -14.00 21.02 3.24
C ASP A 313 -14.66 21.53 1.96
N ILE A 314 -15.73 22.34 2.09
CA ILE A 314 -16.37 22.94 0.91
C ILE A 314 -15.50 24.05 0.35
N ILE A 315 -15.04 23.85 -0.87
CA ILE A 315 -14.32 24.85 -1.67
C ILE A 315 -15.35 25.73 -2.40
N ALA A 316 -15.04 27.02 -2.57
CA ALA A 316 -15.83 27.93 -3.39
C ALA A 316 -16.12 27.33 -4.78
N GLY A 317 -17.37 27.39 -5.22
CA GLY A 317 -17.82 26.81 -6.50
C GLY A 317 -18.24 25.34 -6.44
N ARG A 318 -18.14 24.66 -5.28
CA ARG A 318 -18.71 23.31 -5.10
C ARG A 318 -20.06 23.37 -4.38
N PRO A 319 -21.19 23.09 -5.06
CA PRO A 319 -22.52 23.18 -4.44
C PRO A 319 -22.75 22.05 -3.44
N VAL A 320 -23.47 22.37 -2.36
CA VAL A 320 -24.00 21.38 -1.41
C VAL A 320 -25.46 21.14 -1.73
N PHE A 321 -25.78 19.94 -2.20
CA PHE A 321 -27.16 19.63 -2.63
C PHE A 321 -28.10 19.28 -1.48
N SER A 322 -27.57 18.81 -0.35
CA SER A 322 -28.36 18.52 0.85
C SER A 322 -27.47 18.52 2.09
N TYR A 323 -28.05 18.79 3.27
CA TYR A 323 -27.39 18.58 4.56
C TYR A 323 -27.52 17.13 5.02
N PRO A 324 -26.64 16.65 5.94
CA PRO A 324 -26.61 15.26 6.38
C PRO A 324 -27.97 14.80 6.90
N SER A 325 -28.48 13.70 6.35
CA SER A 325 -29.77 13.09 6.73
C SER A 325 -30.97 14.05 6.75
N ARG A 326 -30.91 15.19 6.04
CA ARG A 326 -31.99 16.18 6.02
C ARG A 326 -33.08 15.79 5.04
N ILE A 327 -34.34 15.79 5.50
CA ILE A 327 -35.52 15.60 4.65
C ILE A 327 -35.54 16.69 3.57
N GLY A 328 -35.75 16.29 2.31
CA GLY A 328 -35.65 17.16 1.13
C GLY A 328 -34.38 16.95 0.31
N GLY A 329 -33.39 16.22 0.84
CA GLY A 329 -32.22 15.76 0.07
C GLY A 329 -32.52 14.60 -0.89
N HIS A 330 -31.45 13.97 -1.40
CA HIS A 330 -31.59 12.82 -2.29
C HIS A 330 -32.23 11.62 -1.58
N ARG A 331 -33.43 11.25 -1.99
CA ARG A 331 -34.11 10.05 -1.49
C ARG A 331 -33.37 8.78 -1.95
N ILE A 332 -32.84 8.02 -1.00
CA ILE A 332 -32.12 6.77 -1.26
C ILE A 332 -33.09 5.70 -1.77
N ARG A 333 -32.69 5.00 -2.84
CA ARG A 333 -33.36 3.79 -3.34
C ARG A 333 -32.31 2.72 -3.59
N TYR A 334 -32.40 1.60 -2.89
CA TYR A 334 -31.53 0.46 -3.14
C TYR A 334 -31.84 -0.14 -4.51
N GLY A 335 -30.78 -0.39 -5.27
CA GLY A 335 -30.90 -0.96 -6.60
C GLY A 335 -29.59 -0.87 -7.37
N ARG A 336 -29.46 -1.71 -8.38
CA ARG A 336 -28.33 -1.73 -9.31
C ARG A 336 -28.87 -1.66 -10.74
N SER A 337 -28.43 -0.67 -11.49
CA SER A 337 -28.74 -0.53 -12.92
C SER A 337 -27.50 -0.86 -13.74
N ARG A 338 -27.65 -0.87 -15.08
CA ARG A 338 -26.56 -1.17 -16.02
C ARG A 338 -25.35 -0.24 -15.86
N ASN A 339 -25.59 1.00 -15.44
CA ASN A 339 -24.58 2.06 -15.28
C ASN A 339 -24.22 2.37 -13.82
N THR A 340 -24.78 1.65 -12.84
CA THR A 340 -24.48 1.83 -11.41
C THR A 340 -23.94 0.53 -10.79
N GLY A 341 -23.50 0.60 -9.53
CA GLY A 341 -23.07 -0.59 -8.79
C GLY A 341 -21.70 -0.39 -8.18
N LEU A 342 -20.64 -0.70 -8.94
CA LEU A 342 -19.26 -0.83 -8.42
C LEU A 342 -18.89 0.22 -7.36
N ALA A 343 -19.00 1.50 -7.72
CA ALA A 343 -18.94 2.62 -6.78
C ALA A 343 -19.84 3.80 -7.19
N ALA A 344 -20.54 3.67 -8.32
CA ALA A 344 -21.39 4.73 -8.86
C ALA A 344 -22.82 4.61 -8.32
N GLY A 345 -23.34 5.72 -7.80
CA GLY A 345 -24.77 5.91 -7.53
C GLY A 345 -25.53 6.38 -8.77
N GLY A 346 -26.84 6.16 -8.80
CA GLY A 346 -27.71 6.66 -9.87
C GLY A 346 -28.45 7.91 -9.43
N LEU A 347 -28.42 8.96 -10.25
CA LEU A 347 -29.29 10.13 -10.12
C LEU A 347 -30.20 10.23 -11.34
N HIS A 348 -31.41 10.73 -11.13
CA HIS A 348 -32.33 10.98 -12.22
C HIS A 348 -31.84 12.18 -13.05
N PRO A 349 -31.77 12.10 -14.40
CA PRO A 349 -31.25 13.20 -15.22
C PRO A 349 -31.98 14.53 -15.01
N ALA A 350 -33.30 14.50 -14.77
CA ALA A 350 -34.06 15.72 -14.45
C ALA A 350 -33.53 16.44 -13.19
N THR A 351 -33.03 15.71 -12.19
CA THR A 351 -32.41 16.32 -11.00
C THR A 351 -31.13 17.07 -11.37
N MET A 352 -30.31 16.51 -12.27
CA MET A 352 -29.09 17.19 -12.74
C MET A 352 -29.41 18.51 -13.43
N VAL A 353 -30.43 18.52 -14.32
CA VAL A 353 -30.86 19.74 -15.03
C VAL A 353 -31.42 20.81 -14.09
N LEU A 354 -32.13 20.41 -13.03
CA LEU A 354 -32.69 21.36 -12.06
C LEU A 354 -31.64 21.99 -11.15
N LEU A 355 -30.52 21.31 -10.92
CA LEU A 355 -29.44 21.75 -10.03
C LEU A 355 -28.37 22.59 -10.73
N ASP A 356 -28.38 22.66 -12.06
CA ASP A 356 -27.42 23.38 -12.92
C ASP A 356 -27.97 24.73 -13.41
N LYS A 357 -28.88 25.35 -12.62
CA LYS A 357 -29.51 26.63 -12.95
C LYS A 357 -28.95 27.80 -12.16
#